data_AF-A0A2V6ITZ3-F1
#
_entry.id   AF-A0A2V6ITZ3-F1
#
_cell.length_a   1.000
_cell.length_b   1.000
_cell.length_c   1.000
_cell.angle_alpha   90.00
_cell.angle_beta   90.00
_cell.angle_gamma   90.00
#
_symmetry.space_group_name_H-M   'P 1'
#
loop_
_entity.id
_entity.type
_entity.pdbx_description
1 polymer ?
#
loop_
_entity_poly.entity_id
_entity_poly.type
_entity_poly.pdbx_seq_one_letter_code
_entity_poly.pdbx_strand_id
1 'polypeptide(L)'
;PMQVNQSTKHDIKLEIDVRAQELIAQSLLKEFPQHALYGEEGIVGDQASEFQWVVDPLDGTVNYYYGIPHFCVSIALRCQAEIIVGVIFDPIRNELWTAQKGATPKLNDREFRVSERADLAEAIVSVGLSKTGITIEAGIPLLQTMVHRARKCRLLGSAALDMAYVACGRFDAYIEQGISLWDVAAGWILVETAGGSVEMKPRRDMPDRYSIIASNGVVDLKL
;
A
#
# COMPACT_ATOMS: atom_id res chain seq x y z
N PRO A 1 -21.41 -16.95 -6.79
CA PRO A 1 -19.98 -17.21 -7.04
C PRO A 1 -19.32 -15.88 -7.41
N MET A 2 -18.07 -15.64 -6.99
CA MET A 2 -17.37 -14.41 -7.35
C MET A 2 -17.11 -14.37 -8.86
N GLN A 3 -17.41 -13.25 -9.50
CA GLN A 3 -17.20 -13.08 -10.94
C GLN A 3 -15.76 -12.61 -11.21
N VAL A 4 -15.02 -13.39 -12.01
CA VAL A 4 -13.64 -13.11 -12.39
C VAL A 4 -13.65 -12.44 -13.76
N ASN A 5 -13.12 -11.21 -13.83
CA ASN A 5 -13.01 -10.45 -15.08
C ASN A 5 -11.74 -10.84 -15.85
N GLN A 6 -10.64 -11.08 -15.13
CA GLN A 6 -9.37 -11.50 -15.71
C GLN A 6 -8.63 -12.43 -14.76
N SER A 7 -7.99 -13.47 -15.29
CA SER A 7 -7.10 -14.34 -14.53
C SER A 7 -5.85 -14.61 -15.35
N THR A 8 -4.70 -14.34 -14.75
CA THR A 8 -3.38 -14.67 -15.29
C THR A 8 -2.64 -15.55 -14.28
N LYS A 9 -1.41 -15.97 -14.61
CA LYS A 9 -0.61 -16.86 -13.76
C LYS A 9 -0.39 -16.31 -12.33
N HIS A 10 -0.27 -14.99 -12.19
CA HIS A 10 0.10 -14.34 -10.93
C HIS A 10 -0.86 -13.21 -10.55
N ASP A 11 -1.98 -13.05 -11.27
CA ASP A 11 -2.92 -11.97 -11.03
C ASP A 11 -4.37 -12.40 -11.28
N ILE A 12 -5.28 -11.81 -10.53
CA ILE A 12 -6.71 -11.97 -10.71
C ILE A 12 -7.39 -10.62 -10.52
N LYS A 13 -8.27 -10.27 -11.46
CA LYS A 13 -9.14 -9.09 -11.36
C LYS A 13 -10.59 -9.55 -11.29
N LEU A 14 -11.35 -9.02 -10.35
CA LEU A 14 -12.74 -9.41 -10.15
C LEU A 14 -13.68 -8.27 -10.52
N GLU A 15 -14.95 -8.60 -10.72
CA GLU A 15 -16.00 -7.60 -10.90
C GLU A 15 -16.15 -6.70 -9.65
N ILE A 16 -15.82 -7.23 -8.47
CA ILE A 16 -15.95 -6.48 -7.22
C ILE A 16 -14.94 -5.34 -7.12
N ASP A 17 -13.72 -5.48 -7.65
CA ASP A 17 -12.70 -4.42 -7.69
C ASP A 17 -13.25 -3.21 -8.48
N VAL A 18 -13.81 -3.47 -9.67
CA VAL A 18 -14.41 -2.44 -10.54
C VAL A 18 -15.59 -1.75 -9.84
N ARG A 19 -16.52 -2.52 -9.28
CA ARG A 19 -17.70 -1.98 -8.60
C ARG A 19 -17.35 -1.17 -7.36
N ALA A 20 -16.33 -1.60 -6.61
CA ALA A 20 -15.83 -0.86 -5.46
C ALA A 20 -15.20 0.48 -5.90
N GLN A 21 -14.38 0.48 -6.97
CA GLN A 21 -13.81 1.72 -7.50
C GLN A 21 -14.90 2.67 -8.01
N GLU A 22 -15.91 2.17 -8.72
CA GLU A 22 -17.04 2.97 -9.17
C GLU A 22 -17.79 3.65 -8.01
N LEU A 23 -18.03 2.91 -6.92
CA LEU A 23 -18.68 3.45 -5.71
C LEU A 23 -17.82 4.54 -5.05
N ILE A 24 -16.51 4.31 -4.95
CA ILE A 24 -15.53 5.27 -4.42
C ILE A 24 -15.52 6.53 -5.30
N ALA A 25 -15.40 6.36 -6.63
CA ALA A 25 -15.38 7.44 -7.59
C ALA A 25 -16.66 8.29 -7.53
N GLN A 26 -17.83 7.65 -7.52
CA GLN A 26 -19.12 8.34 -7.40
C GLN A 26 -19.22 9.15 -6.11
N SER A 27 -18.74 8.60 -4.99
CA SER A 27 -18.79 9.28 -3.70
C SER A 27 -17.85 10.48 -3.66
N LEU A 28 -16.59 10.30 -4.07
CA LEU A 28 -15.57 11.34 -4.03
C LEU A 28 -15.82 12.45 -5.04
N LEU A 29 -16.16 12.12 -6.29
CA LEU A 29 -16.35 13.11 -7.35
C LEU A 29 -17.71 13.81 -7.28
N LYS A 30 -18.68 13.26 -6.55
CA LYS A 30 -19.90 14.00 -6.19
C LYS A 30 -19.60 15.15 -5.23
N GLU A 31 -18.76 14.91 -4.23
CA GLU A 31 -18.37 15.93 -3.24
C GLU A 31 -17.31 16.88 -3.79
N PHE A 32 -16.38 16.37 -4.63
CA PHE A 32 -15.29 17.13 -5.23
C PHE A 32 -15.30 17.02 -6.78
N PRO A 33 -16.23 17.71 -7.48
CA PRO A 33 -16.42 17.53 -8.92
C PRO A 33 -15.25 17.96 -9.81
N GLN A 34 -14.31 18.75 -9.28
CA GLN A 34 -13.13 19.24 -10.01
C GLN A 34 -11.89 18.37 -9.80
N HIS A 35 -11.95 17.38 -8.90
CA HIS A 35 -10.86 16.43 -8.68
C HIS A 35 -10.86 15.36 -9.77
N ALA A 36 -9.73 14.68 -9.94
CA ALA A 36 -9.62 13.48 -10.74
C ALA A 36 -9.50 12.23 -9.84
N LEU A 37 -9.73 11.06 -10.42
CA LEU A 37 -9.39 9.78 -9.80
C LEU A 37 -8.37 9.05 -10.68
N TYR A 38 -7.33 8.53 -10.04
CA TYR A 38 -6.27 7.70 -10.60
C TYR A 38 -6.27 6.37 -9.86
N GLY A 39 -6.98 5.36 -10.37
CA GLY A 39 -7.17 4.10 -9.67
C GLY A 39 -6.70 2.88 -10.44
N GLU A 40 -6.58 1.74 -9.74
CA GLU A 40 -6.15 0.46 -10.32
C GLU A 40 -7.05 -0.01 -11.46
N GLU A 41 -8.37 0.14 -11.30
CA GLU A 41 -9.37 -0.32 -12.27
C GLU A 41 -9.68 0.73 -13.34
N GLY A 42 -8.98 1.88 -13.31
CA GLY A 42 -9.11 2.94 -14.30
C GLY A 42 -8.99 4.34 -13.73
N ILE A 43 -8.97 5.31 -14.65
CA ILE A 43 -8.87 6.75 -14.35
C ILE A 43 -10.18 7.46 -14.69
N VAL A 44 -10.55 8.49 -13.93
CA VAL A 44 -11.78 9.28 -14.11
C VAL A 44 -11.48 10.76 -13.93
N GLY A 45 -12.10 11.62 -14.74
CA GLY A 45 -11.91 13.08 -14.66
C GLY A 45 -10.61 13.56 -15.31
N ASP A 46 -10.39 14.88 -15.27
CA ASP A 46 -9.21 15.52 -15.86
C ASP A 46 -7.96 15.27 -15.03
N GLN A 47 -7.03 14.48 -15.56
CA GLN A 47 -5.77 14.14 -14.89
C GLN A 47 -4.78 15.31 -14.80
N ALA A 48 -5.09 16.46 -15.41
CA ALA A 48 -4.37 17.72 -15.20
C ALA A 48 -4.85 18.47 -13.94
N SER A 49 -5.88 17.98 -13.25
CA SER A 49 -6.34 18.55 -11.98
C SER A 49 -5.22 18.55 -10.94
N GLU A 50 -5.14 19.63 -10.16
CA GLU A 50 -4.21 19.69 -9.03
C GLU A 50 -4.54 18.64 -7.97
N PHE A 51 -5.78 18.16 -7.90
CA PHE A 51 -6.22 17.19 -6.90
C PHE A 51 -6.61 15.86 -7.56
N GLN A 52 -5.90 14.80 -7.19
CA GLN A 52 -6.11 13.46 -7.71
C GLN A 52 -6.28 12.46 -6.57
N TRP A 53 -7.42 11.78 -6.55
CA TRP A 53 -7.67 10.65 -5.66
C TRP A 53 -6.96 9.42 -6.23
N VAL A 54 -5.98 8.90 -5.51
CA VAL A 54 -5.26 7.68 -5.86
C VAL A 54 -5.92 6.52 -5.13
N VAL A 55 -6.43 5.51 -5.86
CA VAL A 55 -7.32 4.49 -5.30
C VAL A 55 -6.89 3.08 -5.69
N ASP A 56 -6.74 2.23 -4.68
CA ASP A 56 -6.82 0.77 -4.82
C ASP A 56 -8.12 0.31 -4.13
N PRO A 57 -9.12 -0.14 -4.90
CA PRO A 57 -10.42 -0.51 -4.37
C PRO A 57 -10.41 -1.83 -3.58
N LEU A 58 -9.39 -2.68 -3.76
CA LEU A 58 -9.26 -3.98 -3.11
C LEU A 58 -7.80 -4.47 -3.16
N ASP A 59 -6.95 -3.90 -2.30
CA ASP A 59 -5.58 -4.40 -2.16
C ASP A 59 -5.62 -5.79 -1.50
N GLY A 60 -5.02 -6.77 -2.17
CA GLY A 60 -5.10 -8.18 -1.79
C GLY A 60 -6.23 -8.96 -2.47
N THR A 61 -6.60 -8.62 -3.72
CA THR A 61 -7.60 -9.33 -4.53
C THR A 61 -7.42 -10.86 -4.56
N VAL A 62 -6.17 -11.34 -4.63
CA VAL A 62 -5.86 -12.78 -4.56
C VAL A 62 -6.28 -13.37 -3.21
N ASN A 63 -5.94 -12.70 -2.11
CA ASN A 63 -6.35 -13.14 -0.78
C ASN A 63 -7.87 -13.16 -0.66
N TYR A 64 -8.54 -12.10 -1.12
CA TYR A 64 -10.00 -12.01 -1.15
C TYR A 64 -10.62 -13.18 -1.92
N TYR A 65 -10.11 -13.48 -3.13
CA TYR A 65 -10.59 -14.58 -3.97
C TYR A 65 -10.45 -15.95 -3.29
N TYR A 66 -9.34 -16.21 -2.61
CA TYR A 66 -9.10 -17.48 -1.91
C TYR A 66 -9.67 -17.52 -0.48
N GLY A 67 -10.37 -16.48 -0.03
CA GLY A 67 -10.97 -16.41 1.31
C GLY A 67 -9.95 -16.21 2.44
N ILE A 68 -8.75 -15.70 2.13
CA ILE A 68 -7.75 -15.31 3.11
C ILE A 68 -8.13 -13.94 3.68
N PRO A 69 -8.36 -13.80 5.00
CA PRO A 69 -8.94 -12.59 5.60
C PRO A 69 -7.86 -11.51 5.85
N HIS A 70 -7.21 -11.07 4.78
CA HIS A 70 -6.16 -10.06 4.78
C HIS A 70 -6.16 -9.29 3.44
N PHE A 71 -6.97 -8.24 3.38
CA PHE A 71 -7.14 -7.34 2.23
C PHE A 71 -7.75 -6.03 2.74
N CYS A 72 -7.66 -4.96 1.95
CA CYS A 72 -8.16 -3.65 2.38
C CYS A 72 -8.63 -2.77 1.21
N VAL A 73 -9.25 -1.64 1.54
CA VAL A 73 -9.45 -0.52 0.62
C VAL A 73 -8.37 0.54 0.93
N SER A 74 -7.72 1.09 -0.10
CA SER A 74 -6.69 2.12 0.03
C SER A 74 -7.04 3.34 -0.81
N ILE A 75 -7.11 4.50 -0.17
CA ILE A 75 -7.47 5.79 -0.79
C ILE A 75 -6.50 6.86 -0.32
N ALA A 76 -5.89 7.58 -1.26
CA ALA A 76 -5.08 8.73 -0.98
C ALA A 76 -5.53 9.95 -1.79
N LEU A 77 -5.25 11.15 -1.28
CA LEU A 77 -5.37 12.38 -2.04
C LEU A 77 -3.98 12.91 -2.36
N ARG A 78 -3.68 13.00 -3.65
CA ARG A 78 -2.51 13.69 -4.19
C ARG A 78 -2.89 15.13 -4.54
N CYS A 79 -2.16 16.09 -4.02
CA CYS A 79 -2.17 17.48 -4.46
C CYS A 79 -0.87 17.75 -5.25
N GLN A 80 -0.98 17.99 -6.55
CA GLN A 80 0.13 18.09 -7.49
C GLN A 80 1.01 16.82 -7.45
N ALA A 81 2.19 16.89 -6.84
CA ALA A 81 3.11 15.75 -6.70
C ALA A 81 3.14 15.16 -5.28
N GLU A 82 2.38 15.74 -4.34
CA GLU A 82 2.47 15.40 -2.93
C GLU A 82 1.21 14.68 -2.44
N ILE A 83 1.39 13.59 -1.68
CA ILE A 83 0.28 12.93 -0.99
C ILE A 83 -0.04 13.69 0.29
N ILE A 84 -1.28 14.16 0.44
CA ILE A 84 -1.70 15.02 1.55
C ILE A 84 -2.74 14.40 2.48
N VAL A 85 -3.44 13.34 2.03
CA VAL A 85 -4.38 12.54 2.83
C VAL A 85 -4.22 11.08 2.45
N GLY A 86 -4.34 10.18 3.43
CA GLY A 86 -4.34 8.73 3.21
C GLY A 86 -5.28 8.01 4.15
N VAL A 87 -6.01 7.04 3.62
CA VAL A 87 -6.95 6.18 4.34
C VAL A 87 -6.74 4.74 3.89
N ILE A 88 -6.60 3.84 4.86
CA ILE A 88 -6.59 2.39 4.62
C ILE A 88 -7.63 1.76 5.54
N PHE A 89 -8.45 0.87 5.00
CA PHE A 89 -9.51 0.20 5.76
C PHE A 89 -9.47 -1.32 5.58
N ASP A 90 -9.20 -2.04 6.66
CA ASP A 90 -9.37 -3.51 6.75
C ASP A 90 -10.81 -3.81 7.21
N PRO A 91 -11.70 -4.31 6.33
CA PRO A 91 -13.08 -4.59 6.69
C PRO A 91 -13.25 -5.85 7.56
N ILE A 92 -12.27 -6.76 7.56
CA ILE A 92 -12.31 -7.99 8.37
C ILE A 92 -12.07 -7.64 9.84
N ARG A 93 -11.08 -6.79 10.11
CA ARG A 93 -10.71 -6.38 11.48
C ARG A 93 -11.46 -5.15 11.96
N ASN A 94 -12.17 -4.47 11.06
CA ASN A 94 -12.77 -3.16 11.28
C ASN A 94 -11.70 -2.17 11.78
N GLU A 95 -10.61 -2.08 11.02
CA GLU A 95 -9.47 -1.20 11.31
C GLU A 95 -9.36 -0.13 10.23
N LEU A 96 -9.50 1.12 10.66
CA LEU A 96 -9.43 2.32 9.82
C LEU A 96 -8.20 3.12 10.22
N TRP A 97 -7.20 3.15 9.33
CA TRP A 97 -6.04 4.02 9.44
C TRP A 97 -6.28 5.30 8.63
N THR A 98 -6.04 6.46 9.25
CA THR A 98 -6.17 7.78 8.62
C THR A 98 -4.93 8.62 8.89
N ALA A 99 -4.44 9.32 7.87
CA ALA A 99 -3.42 10.36 8.00
C ALA A 99 -3.76 11.56 7.13
N GLN A 100 -3.36 12.73 7.61
CA GLN A 100 -3.38 13.99 6.90
C GLN A 100 -2.07 14.71 7.17
N LYS A 101 -1.49 15.32 6.15
CA LYS A 101 -0.23 16.06 6.26
C LYS A 101 -0.33 17.12 7.37
N GLY A 102 0.60 17.07 8.31
CA GLY A 102 0.68 18.00 9.45
C GLY A 102 -0.24 17.68 10.64
N ALA A 103 -0.97 16.55 10.62
CA ALA A 103 -1.80 16.10 11.74
C ALA A 103 -1.26 14.78 12.34
N THR A 104 -1.72 14.39 13.52
CA THR A 104 -1.40 13.07 14.10
C THR A 104 -2.22 11.97 13.42
N PRO A 105 -1.62 10.84 13.00
CA PRO A 105 -2.36 9.79 12.33
C PRO A 105 -3.12 8.93 13.34
N LYS A 106 -4.24 8.34 12.91
CA LYS A 106 -5.17 7.62 13.80
C LYS A 106 -5.55 6.25 13.25
N LEU A 107 -5.64 5.28 14.16
CA LEU A 107 -6.19 3.94 13.95
C LEU A 107 -7.44 3.83 14.81
N ASN A 108 -8.62 3.77 14.20
CA ASN A 108 -9.90 3.78 14.93
C ASN A 108 -9.95 4.89 16.00
N ASP A 109 -9.69 6.12 15.56
CA ASP A 109 -9.62 7.34 16.38
C ASP A 109 -8.50 7.44 17.42
N ARG A 110 -7.67 6.40 17.58
CA ARG A 110 -6.53 6.41 18.49
C ARG A 110 -5.26 6.78 17.75
N GLU A 111 -4.50 7.69 18.33
CA GLU A 111 -3.19 8.07 17.78
C GLU A 111 -2.24 6.87 17.75
N PHE A 112 -1.42 6.80 16.70
CA PHE A 112 -0.36 5.80 16.59
C PHE A 112 0.93 6.44 16.08
N ARG A 113 2.02 5.69 16.22
CA ARG A 113 3.33 6.00 15.67
C ARG A 113 4.01 4.70 15.24
N VAL A 114 5.08 4.82 14.46
CA VAL A 114 5.93 3.69 14.11
C VAL A 114 6.58 3.09 15.37
N SER A 115 7.13 1.87 15.24
CA SER A 115 7.88 1.24 16.33
C SER A 115 9.22 1.96 16.57
N GLU A 116 9.83 1.71 17.73
CA GLU A 116 11.18 2.23 18.07
C GLU A 116 12.28 1.14 17.92
N ARG A 117 11.96 0.00 17.29
CA ARG A 117 12.89 -1.14 17.17
C ARG A 117 13.99 -0.82 16.14
N ALA A 118 15.21 -0.62 16.62
CA ALA A 118 16.38 -0.33 15.79
C ALA A 118 17.16 -1.58 15.36
N ASP A 119 17.17 -2.63 16.20
CA ASP A 119 17.88 -3.87 15.88
C ASP A 119 17.05 -4.73 14.92
N LEU A 120 17.62 -4.99 13.73
CA LEU A 120 17.02 -5.87 12.74
C LEU A 120 16.69 -7.26 13.31
N ALA A 121 17.50 -7.80 14.23
CA ALA A 121 17.25 -9.12 14.83
C ALA A 121 15.96 -9.19 15.67
N GLU A 122 15.39 -8.04 16.03
CA GLU A 122 14.10 -7.91 16.73
C GLU A 122 12.95 -7.50 15.78
N ALA A 123 13.29 -7.11 14.55
CA ALA A 123 12.36 -6.52 13.61
C ALA A 123 11.49 -7.54 12.85
N ILE A 124 10.24 -7.15 12.59
CA ILE A 124 9.34 -7.80 11.65
C ILE A 124 9.40 -7.05 10.32
N VAL A 125 9.87 -7.73 9.28
CA VAL A 125 10.02 -7.17 7.93
C VAL A 125 9.04 -7.84 6.98
N SER A 126 8.15 -7.09 6.35
CA SER A 126 7.37 -7.60 5.24
C SER A 126 8.14 -7.41 3.92
N VAL A 127 8.18 -8.46 3.10
CA VAL A 127 8.81 -8.43 1.78
C VAL A 127 7.76 -8.78 0.75
N GLY A 128 7.47 -7.84 -0.15
CA GLY A 128 6.58 -8.08 -1.28
C GLY A 128 7.28 -8.85 -2.39
N LEU A 129 6.56 -9.81 -2.99
CA LEU A 129 6.98 -10.50 -4.21
C LEU A 129 5.97 -10.19 -5.32
N SER A 130 6.32 -9.21 -6.15
CA SER A 130 5.50 -8.80 -7.29
C SER A 130 5.31 -9.90 -8.34
N LYS A 131 4.42 -9.63 -9.30
CA LYS A 131 3.77 -10.64 -10.17
C LYS A 131 4.63 -11.15 -11.35
N THR A 132 5.82 -10.59 -11.59
CA THR A 132 6.65 -10.89 -12.79
C THR A 132 7.95 -11.62 -12.46
N GLY A 133 8.52 -12.37 -13.41
CA GLY A 133 9.81 -13.04 -13.23
C GLY A 133 10.92 -12.08 -12.81
N ILE A 134 10.98 -10.90 -13.46
CA ILE A 134 11.97 -9.85 -13.16
C ILE A 134 11.87 -9.38 -11.70
N THR A 135 10.65 -9.11 -11.22
CA THR A 135 10.43 -8.66 -9.84
C THR A 135 10.67 -9.75 -8.82
N ILE A 136 10.32 -11.00 -9.15
CA ILE A 136 10.57 -12.17 -8.29
C ILE A 136 12.07 -12.41 -8.14
N GLU A 137 12.82 -12.39 -9.24
CA GLU A 137 14.28 -12.56 -9.23
C GLU A 137 14.99 -11.45 -8.45
N ALA A 138 14.45 -10.22 -8.47
CA ALA A 138 14.95 -9.13 -7.63
C ALA A 138 14.57 -9.28 -6.14
N GLY A 139 13.39 -9.81 -5.84
CA GLY A 139 12.86 -9.94 -4.48
C GLY A 139 13.40 -11.14 -3.69
N ILE A 140 13.71 -12.27 -4.34
CA ILE A 140 14.18 -13.49 -3.65
C ILE A 140 15.49 -13.27 -2.89
N PRO A 141 16.55 -12.66 -3.45
CA PRO A 141 17.79 -12.42 -2.70
C PRO A 141 17.59 -11.51 -1.48
N LEU A 142 16.72 -10.50 -1.62
CA LEU A 142 16.33 -9.64 -0.52
C LEU A 142 15.62 -10.44 0.58
N LEU A 143 14.62 -11.24 0.22
CA LEU A 143 13.92 -12.10 1.16
C LEU A 143 14.89 -13.03 1.88
N GLN A 144 15.77 -13.71 1.14
CA GLN A 144 16.80 -14.59 1.69
C GLN A 144 17.67 -13.86 2.72
N THR A 145 18.12 -12.64 2.40
CA THR A 145 18.91 -11.83 3.33
C THR A 145 18.13 -11.49 4.59
N MET A 146 16.85 -11.09 4.44
CA MET A 146 16.01 -10.71 5.57
C MET A 146 15.65 -11.90 6.46
N VAL A 147 15.34 -13.08 5.92
CA VAL A 147 14.99 -14.25 6.77
C VAL A 147 16.15 -14.71 7.66
N HIS A 148 17.39 -14.46 7.27
CA HIS A 148 18.57 -14.77 8.08
C HIS A 148 18.86 -13.73 9.17
N ARG A 149 18.36 -12.51 9.03
CA ARG A 149 18.79 -11.36 9.83
C ARG A 149 17.68 -10.72 10.66
N ALA A 150 16.44 -10.77 10.17
CA ALA A 150 15.28 -10.23 10.86
C ALA A 150 14.71 -11.23 11.88
N ARG A 151 13.95 -10.75 12.87
CA ARG A 151 13.23 -11.63 13.82
C ARG A 151 12.32 -12.59 13.08
N LYS A 152 11.51 -12.05 12.16
CA LYS A 152 10.68 -12.79 11.21
C LYS A 152 10.38 -11.95 9.98
N CYS A 153 10.28 -12.63 8.84
CA CYS A 153 9.71 -12.04 7.63
C CYS A 153 8.19 -12.31 7.52
N ARG A 154 7.51 -11.48 6.73
CA ARG A 154 6.12 -11.63 6.33
C ARG A 154 6.01 -11.47 4.80
N LEU A 155 5.07 -12.20 4.22
CA LEU A 155 4.63 -12.09 2.84
C LEU A 155 3.12 -12.27 2.88
N LEU A 156 2.37 -11.18 3.05
CA LEU A 156 0.94 -11.27 3.37
C LEU A 156 0.03 -10.97 2.18
N GLY A 157 0.57 -10.41 1.09
CA GLY A 157 -0.17 -10.23 -0.16
C GLY A 157 -1.13 -9.03 -0.18
N SER A 158 -0.89 -8.03 0.69
CA SER A 158 -1.59 -6.73 0.69
C SER A 158 -0.56 -5.64 1.03
N ALA A 159 -0.14 -4.88 0.01
CA ALA A 159 0.90 -3.86 0.14
C ALA A 159 0.48 -2.71 1.06
N ALA A 160 -0.76 -2.25 0.91
CA ALA A 160 -1.32 -1.16 1.68
C ALA A 160 -1.46 -1.57 3.16
N LEU A 161 -1.94 -2.79 3.46
CA LEU A 161 -1.98 -3.27 4.85
C LEU A 161 -0.60 -3.43 5.46
N ASP A 162 0.38 -3.94 4.72
CA ASP A 162 1.74 -4.07 5.20
C ASP A 162 2.33 -2.69 5.58
N MET A 163 2.09 -1.66 4.76
CA MET A 163 2.48 -0.28 5.09
C MET A 163 1.69 0.30 6.27
N ALA A 164 0.39 0.04 6.38
CA ALA A 164 -0.41 0.45 7.54
C ALA A 164 0.12 -0.19 8.84
N TYR A 165 0.59 -1.44 8.76
CA TYR A 165 1.18 -2.16 9.88
C TYR A 165 2.57 -1.63 10.24
N VAL A 166 3.37 -1.17 9.27
CA VAL A 166 4.60 -0.41 9.55
C VAL A 166 4.25 0.90 10.25
N ALA A 167 3.28 1.65 9.71
CA ALA A 167 2.88 2.96 10.22
C ALA A 167 2.46 2.91 11.71
N CYS A 168 1.74 1.86 12.13
CA CYS A 168 1.33 1.67 13.53
C CYS A 168 2.24 0.77 14.38
N GLY A 169 3.46 0.46 13.89
CA GLY A 169 4.49 -0.25 14.64
C GLY A 169 4.28 -1.75 14.84
N ARG A 170 3.30 -2.35 14.14
CA ARG A 170 3.13 -3.82 14.08
C ARG A 170 4.28 -4.47 13.32
N PHE A 171 4.69 -3.83 12.23
CA PHE A 171 5.90 -4.15 11.48
C PHE A 171 6.93 -3.03 11.63
N ASP A 172 8.15 -3.32 11.21
CA ASP A 172 9.27 -2.38 11.27
C ASP A 172 9.70 -1.92 9.89
N ALA A 173 9.48 -2.75 8.87
CA ALA A 173 9.67 -2.37 7.48
C ALA A 173 8.78 -3.17 6.51
N TYR A 174 8.53 -2.57 5.36
CA TYR A 174 7.95 -3.17 4.17
C TYR A 174 8.83 -2.83 2.97
N ILE A 175 9.18 -3.84 2.18
CA ILE A 175 10.08 -3.69 1.03
C ILE A 175 9.52 -4.46 -0.16
N GLU A 176 9.33 -3.79 -1.29
CA GLU A 176 8.85 -4.43 -2.52
C GLU A 176 9.48 -3.83 -3.78
N GLN A 177 9.55 -4.64 -4.84
CA GLN A 177 10.03 -4.29 -6.17
C GLN A 177 8.92 -4.47 -7.19
N GLY A 178 8.53 -3.42 -7.91
CA GLY A 178 7.53 -3.50 -8.99
C GLY A 178 6.11 -3.08 -8.59
N ILE A 179 5.99 -2.28 -7.53
CA ILE A 179 4.70 -1.84 -6.99
C ILE A 179 4.10 -0.67 -7.78
N SER A 180 2.78 -0.54 -7.82
CA SER A 180 2.08 0.62 -8.38
C SER A 180 1.91 1.73 -7.35
N LEU A 181 1.57 2.95 -7.82
CA LEU A 181 1.31 4.08 -6.94
C LEU A 181 0.06 3.88 -6.06
N TRP A 182 -1.00 3.27 -6.59
CA TRP A 182 -2.25 3.05 -5.84
C TRP A 182 -2.08 2.08 -4.66
N ASP A 183 -1.20 1.10 -4.80
CA ASP A 183 -0.88 0.13 -3.75
C ASP A 183 -0.23 0.81 -2.52
N VAL A 184 0.45 1.95 -2.69
CA VAL A 184 1.34 2.52 -1.67
C VAL A 184 1.03 3.97 -1.27
N ALA A 185 0.28 4.73 -2.06
CA ALA A 185 0.08 6.16 -1.81
C ALA A 185 -0.53 6.44 -0.43
N ALA A 186 -1.57 5.71 -0.02
CA ALA A 186 -2.18 5.89 1.29
C ALA A 186 -1.24 5.43 2.42
N GLY A 187 -0.54 4.32 2.21
CA GLY A 187 0.46 3.80 3.14
C GLY A 187 1.63 4.76 3.33
N TRP A 188 2.02 5.48 2.27
CA TRP A 188 3.15 6.41 2.31
C TRP A 188 2.92 7.49 3.35
N ILE A 189 1.84 8.25 3.20
CA ILE A 189 1.54 9.34 4.11
C ILE A 189 1.27 8.83 5.53
N LEU A 190 0.69 7.63 5.70
CA LEU A 190 0.51 7.02 7.01
C LEU A 190 1.87 6.78 7.71
N VAL A 191 2.85 6.22 7.01
CA VAL A 191 4.18 5.95 7.57
C VAL A 191 4.92 7.25 7.91
N GLU A 192 4.97 8.22 7.00
CA GLU A 192 5.69 9.49 7.25
C GLU A 192 5.06 10.30 8.37
N THR A 193 3.73 10.39 8.40
CA THR A 193 3.00 11.12 9.45
C THR A 193 3.18 10.44 10.82
N ALA A 194 3.40 9.12 10.84
CA ALA A 194 3.67 8.35 12.05
C ALA A 194 5.12 8.41 12.54
N GLY A 195 5.98 9.17 11.85
CA GLY A 195 7.41 9.34 12.18
C GLY A 195 8.35 8.33 11.51
N GLY A 196 7.84 7.52 10.59
CA GLY A 196 8.66 6.61 9.78
C GLY A 196 9.25 7.27 8.54
N SER A 197 9.85 6.45 7.67
CA SER A 197 10.42 6.88 6.40
C SER A 197 9.91 6.03 5.24
N VAL A 198 9.72 6.67 4.08
CA VAL A 198 9.37 5.98 2.84
C VAL A 198 10.31 6.45 1.75
N GLU A 199 10.97 5.49 1.10
CA GLU A 199 11.78 5.71 -0.09
C GLU A 199 11.13 4.98 -1.25
N MET A 200 10.71 5.72 -2.27
CA MET A 200 10.11 5.19 -3.49
C MET A 200 10.88 5.67 -4.70
N LYS A 201 11.30 4.74 -5.57
CA LYS A 201 12.11 5.05 -6.77
C LYS A 201 11.47 4.41 -8.01
N PRO A 202 11.32 5.16 -9.12
CA PRO A 202 10.87 4.59 -10.38
C PRO A 202 11.81 3.49 -10.87
N ARG A 203 11.24 2.40 -11.38
CA ARG A 203 12.02 1.33 -12.01
C ARG A 203 12.32 1.66 -13.47
N ARG A 204 13.56 1.44 -13.89
CA ARG A 204 14.00 1.71 -15.27
C ARG A 204 13.51 0.65 -16.26
N ASP A 205 13.32 -0.57 -15.78
CA ASP A 205 12.93 -1.75 -16.55
C ASP A 205 11.41 -1.97 -16.59
N MET A 206 10.64 -1.21 -15.78
CA MET A 206 9.19 -1.32 -15.69
C MET A 206 8.56 0.07 -15.57
N PRO A 207 8.03 0.65 -16.66
CA PRO A 207 7.32 1.93 -16.62
C PRO A 207 6.16 1.90 -15.61
N ASP A 208 5.94 3.04 -14.94
CA ASP A 208 4.89 3.24 -13.92
C ASP A 208 4.94 2.25 -12.74
N ARG A 209 6.08 1.57 -12.54
CA ARG A 209 6.36 0.71 -11.40
C ARG A 209 7.53 1.24 -10.59
N TYR A 210 7.51 0.92 -9.30
CA TYR A 210 8.45 1.48 -8.34
C TYR A 210 9.08 0.40 -7.48
N SER A 211 10.28 0.68 -7.00
CA SER A 211 10.83 0.01 -5.81
C SER A 211 10.46 0.85 -4.60
N ILE A 212 10.09 0.22 -3.50
CA ILE A 212 9.73 0.89 -2.26
C ILE A 212 10.43 0.27 -1.05
N ILE A 213 10.86 1.12 -0.13
CA ILE A 213 11.25 0.78 1.24
C ILE A 213 10.46 1.71 2.16
N ALA A 214 9.56 1.15 2.95
CA ALA A 214 8.89 1.85 4.04
C ALA A 214 9.39 1.28 5.36
N SER A 215 9.76 2.13 6.32
CA SER A 215 10.30 1.67 7.60
C SER A 215 9.93 2.57 8.77
N ASN A 216 10.20 2.12 9.98
CA ASN A 216 10.11 2.93 11.19
C ASN A 216 11.19 4.04 11.29
N GLY A 217 12.08 4.16 10.29
CA GLY A 217 13.11 5.20 10.22
C GLY A 217 14.36 4.95 11.07
N VAL A 218 14.32 3.98 11.99
CA VAL A 218 15.44 3.68 12.90
C VAL A 218 16.01 2.27 12.72
N VAL A 219 15.27 1.35 12.08
CA VAL A 219 15.74 -0.01 11.81
C VAL A 219 16.85 0.01 10.75
N ASP A 220 18.00 -0.56 11.10
CA ASP A 220 19.11 -0.71 10.15
C ASP A 220 18.90 -1.95 9.27
N LEU A 221 18.28 -1.75 8.10
CA LEU A 221 17.99 -2.83 7.16
C LEU A 221 19.28 -3.44 6.55
N LYS A 222 20.41 -2.71 6.53
CA LYS A 222 21.66 -3.05 5.81
C LYS A 222 21.37 -3.68 4.43
N LEU A 223 20.68 -2.90 3.59
CA LEU A 223 20.32 -3.22 2.20
C LEU A 223 21.46 -2.94 1.23
#